data_AF-A0A7X6PQF0-F1
#
_entry.id   AF-A0A7X6PQF0-F1
#
_cell.length_a   1.000
_cell.length_b   1.000
_cell.length_c   1.000
_cell.angle_alpha   90.00
_cell.angle_beta   90.00
_cell.angle_gamma   90.00
#
_symmetry.space_group_name_H-M   'P 1'
#
loop_
_entity.id
_entity.type
_entity.pdbx_description
1 polymer ?
#
loop_
_entity_poly.entity_id
_entity_poly.type
_entity_poly.pdbx_seq_one_letter_code
_entity_poly.pdbx_strand_id
1 'polypeptide(L)'
;MSDPRSALLSVINRNFDGVDIDGLAASLGLQVHRLDDHEPKVGSIVTAGLLDGGPVLIVGTGNLHFDAEIAAALGLPILLLTDASGSHVQLAERQAKSLDAVIAAAVTEDGLRDVVKIKEALKVSVSPVMSPPVFESWLLQRAKDAKAHIVLPEGEDDRILLAAGQLLDRDIVELTILGDPADIKNRAGELGVDLGKAHIVDHLASPLLEEFAEEFVELRKSKGVTLDEARETMKDISYFGTMMVHKGLADGMVSGAAHTTAHTIKPSFQIIKTTPDASVVSSIFLMVMRGRLWAFGDCAVNPNPTAEQLGEIAVVSAKTAAQFGIDPRVAVLSYSTGASGSGPDVDRAIEALHNAKRIDPSLKVDGPLQFDAAVDPGVAKKKMPDSEVAGQANVFVFPDLEAGNIGYKTAQRTGSALAVGPILQGLNKPVNDLSRGATVPDIVNTVAITAIQAGGN
;
A
#
# COMPACT_ATOMS: atom_id res chain seq x y z
N MET A 1 -15.81 35.33 12.78
CA MET A 1 -15.82 35.01 11.32
C MET A 1 -15.44 33.54 11.23
N SER A 2 -16.13 32.75 10.40
CA SER A 2 -15.75 31.34 10.20
C SER A 2 -14.40 31.26 9.51
N ASP A 3 -13.56 30.28 9.88
CA ASP A 3 -12.27 30.08 9.24
C ASP A 3 -12.43 29.78 7.73
N PRO A 4 -11.55 30.33 6.87
CA PRO A 4 -11.57 30.07 5.44
C PRO A 4 -11.39 28.57 5.17
N ARG A 5 -12.21 28.03 4.25
CA ARG A 5 -12.20 26.62 3.87
C ARG A 5 -11.80 26.47 2.42
N SER A 6 -10.85 25.58 2.16
CA SER A 6 -10.41 25.26 0.82
C SER A 6 -11.54 24.68 -0.03
N ALA A 7 -11.47 24.89 -1.34
CA ALA A 7 -12.44 24.37 -2.29
C ALA A 7 -11.79 24.09 -3.65
N LEU A 8 -12.40 23.21 -4.43
CA LEU A 8 -12.09 23.04 -5.85
C LEU A 8 -13.21 23.67 -6.68
N LEU A 9 -12.86 24.59 -7.58
CA LEU A 9 -13.80 25.18 -8.54
C LEU A 9 -13.72 24.39 -9.85
N SER A 10 -14.83 23.76 -10.25
CA SER A 10 -14.95 23.05 -11.53
C SER A 10 -16.12 23.63 -12.34
N VAL A 11 -16.27 23.17 -13.59
CA VAL A 11 -17.29 23.62 -14.53
C VAL A 11 -18.02 22.44 -15.16
N ILE A 12 -19.25 22.68 -15.63
CA ILE A 12 -19.96 21.74 -16.50
C ILE A 12 -20.56 22.48 -17.70
N ASN A 13 -20.39 21.91 -18.90
CA ASN A 13 -20.88 22.45 -20.18
C ASN A 13 -20.41 23.88 -20.50
N ARG A 14 -19.32 24.33 -19.87
CA ARG A 14 -18.68 25.63 -20.08
C ARG A 14 -17.21 25.57 -19.69
N ASN A 15 -16.50 26.67 -19.86
CA ASN A 15 -15.16 26.90 -19.35
C ASN A 15 -15.18 28.01 -18.27
N PHE A 16 -13.99 28.42 -17.82
CA PHE A 16 -13.81 29.48 -16.84
C PHE A 16 -13.74 30.90 -17.46
N ASP A 17 -14.01 31.06 -18.76
CA ASP A 17 -13.91 32.36 -19.41
C ASP A 17 -14.92 33.35 -18.79
N GLY A 18 -14.45 34.57 -18.52
CA GLY A 18 -15.26 35.64 -17.91
C GLY A 18 -15.43 35.53 -16.39
N VAL A 19 -14.93 34.47 -15.74
CA VAL A 19 -15.06 34.28 -14.29
C VAL A 19 -13.93 35.00 -13.55
N ASP A 20 -14.28 35.91 -12.63
CA ASP A 20 -13.32 36.58 -11.74
C ASP A 20 -12.88 35.66 -10.58
N ILE A 21 -11.97 34.74 -10.90
CA ILE A 21 -11.44 33.73 -9.95
C ILE A 21 -10.65 34.40 -8.83
N ASP A 22 -9.80 35.39 -9.14
CA ASP A 22 -8.96 36.05 -8.15
C ASP A 22 -9.80 36.89 -7.18
N GLY A 23 -10.83 37.57 -7.68
CA GLY A 23 -11.80 38.28 -6.84
C GLY A 23 -12.60 37.34 -5.93
N LEU A 24 -13.04 36.19 -6.45
CA LEU A 24 -13.70 35.16 -5.66
C LEU A 24 -12.78 34.65 -4.54
N ALA A 25 -11.55 34.25 -4.87
CA ALA A 25 -10.58 33.74 -3.90
C ALA A 25 -10.27 34.78 -2.82
N ALA A 26 -10.03 36.05 -3.21
CA ALA A 26 -9.81 37.15 -2.27
C ALA A 26 -11.00 37.35 -1.31
N SER A 27 -12.23 37.27 -1.80
CA SER A 27 -13.44 37.42 -0.99
C SER A 27 -13.65 36.25 0.02
N LEU A 28 -13.14 35.08 -0.34
CA LEU A 28 -13.14 33.88 0.49
C LEU A 28 -11.92 33.82 1.43
N GLY A 29 -10.88 34.62 1.19
CA GLY A 29 -9.62 34.58 1.93
C GLY A 29 -8.77 33.37 1.57
N LEU A 30 -8.76 32.98 0.29
CA LEU A 30 -8.09 31.78 -0.22
C LEU A 30 -6.96 32.15 -1.18
N GLN A 31 -5.90 31.34 -1.20
CA GLN A 31 -4.86 31.40 -2.25
C GLN A 31 -5.31 30.63 -3.48
N VAL A 32 -4.92 31.06 -4.69
CA VAL A 32 -5.32 30.40 -5.94
C VAL A 32 -4.23 29.44 -6.40
N HIS A 33 -4.63 28.21 -6.70
CA HIS A 33 -3.81 27.22 -7.43
C HIS A 33 -4.59 26.74 -8.65
N ARG A 34 -3.91 26.30 -9.70
CA ARG A 34 -4.55 25.78 -10.93
C ARG A 34 -4.05 24.37 -11.21
N LEU A 35 -4.96 23.46 -11.52
CA LEU A 35 -4.57 22.10 -11.87
C LEU A 35 -3.77 22.01 -13.17
N ASP A 36 -3.97 22.96 -14.09
CA ASP A 36 -3.23 23.02 -15.37
C ASP A 36 -1.74 23.31 -15.20
N ASP A 37 -1.31 23.80 -14.03
CA ASP A 37 0.11 24.04 -13.71
C ASP A 37 0.86 22.75 -13.31
N HIS A 38 0.13 21.63 -13.21
CA HIS A 38 0.65 20.34 -12.79
C HIS A 38 0.49 19.28 -13.87
N GLU A 39 1.29 18.22 -13.79
CA GLU A 39 1.04 17.03 -14.61
C GLU A 39 -0.36 16.48 -14.29
N PRO A 40 -1.19 16.14 -15.30
CA PRO A 40 -2.58 15.72 -15.11
C PRO A 40 -2.68 14.27 -14.60
N LYS A 41 -2.05 14.00 -13.45
CA LYS A 41 -2.03 12.75 -12.73
C LYS A 41 -2.40 13.01 -11.28
N VAL A 42 -3.35 12.23 -10.76
CA VAL A 42 -3.81 12.34 -9.36
C VAL A 42 -2.65 12.30 -8.39
N GLY A 43 -1.73 11.35 -8.57
CA GLY A 43 -0.58 11.20 -7.70
C GLY A 43 0.34 12.43 -7.65
N SER A 44 0.66 13.01 -8.81
CA SER A 44 1.51 14.20 -8.94
C SER A 44 0.89 15.44 -8.26
N ILE A 45 -0.45 15.57 -8.30
CA ILE A 45 -1.16 16.69 -7.66
C ILE A 45 -1.23 16.50 -6.15
N VAL A 46 -1.49 15.27 -5.68
CA VAL A 46 -1.56 14.97 -4.24
C VAL A 46 -0.22 15.24 -3.55
N THR A 47 0.89 14.94 -4.20
CA THR A 47 2.24 15.17 -3.66
C THR A 47 2.75 16.60 -3.85
N ALA A 48 2.03 17.44 -4.59
CA ALA A 48 2.43 18.83 -4.82
C ALA A 48 2.24 19.75 -3.59
N GLY A 49 1.63 19.25 -2.50
CA GLY A 49 1.50 20.01 -1.25
C GLY A 49 0.62 21.25 -1.38
N LEU A 50 -0.40 21.22 -2.26
CA LEU A 50 -1.23 22.39 -2.58
C LEU A 50 -1.99 22.98 -1.37
N LEU A 51 -2.10 22.23 -0.27
CA LEU A 51 -2.78 22.66 0.95
C LEU A 51 -1.81 23.16 2.04
N ASP A 52 -0.50 23.02 1.85
CA ASP A 52 0.50 23.26 2.90
C ASP A 52 0.64 24.75 3.25
N GLY A 53 0.32 25.63 2.30
CA GLY A 53 0.37 27.10 2.45
C GLY A 53 -0.85 27.73 3.12
N GLY A 54 -1.86 26.93 3.49
CA GLY A 54 -3.12 27.38 4.09
C GLY A 54 -4.34 27.13 3.19
N PRO A 55 -5.47 27.80 3.44
CA PRO A 55 -6.69 27.58 2.67
C PRO A 55 -6.59 28.06 1.21
N VAL A 56 -7.04 27.21 0.28
CA VAL A 56 -6.86 27.42 -1.16
C VAL A 56 -8.15 27.28 -1.97
N LEU A 57 -8.23 28.01 -3.07
CA LEU A 57 -9.16 27.77 -4.16
C LEU A 57 -8.38 27.11 -5.30
N ILE A 58 -8.63 25.83 -5.54
CA ILE A 58 -8.04 25.09 -6.65
C ILE A 58 -8.95 25.24 -7.87
N VAL A 59 -8.46 25.86 -8.93
CA VAL A 59 -9.14 25.92 -10.21
C VAL A 59 -8.93 24.59 -10.95
N GLY A 60 -10.04 23.90 -11.23
CA GLY A 60 -10.05 22.64 -11.96
C GLY A 60 -9.65 22.80 -13.43
N THR A 61 -9.54 21.67 -14.11
CA THR A 61 -9.22 21.56 -15.54
C THR A 61 -10.45 21.75 -16.44
N GLY A 62 -11.64 21.72 -15.86
CA GLY A 62 -12.92 21.66 -16.58
C GLY A 62 -13.32 20.27 -17.04
N ASN A 63 -12.46 19.26 -16.82
CA ASN A 63 -12.86 17.86 -16.86
C ASN A 63 -13.39 17.44 -15.48
N LEU A 64 -14.72 17.45 -15.31
CA LEU A 64 -15.35 17.12 -14.03
C LEU A 64 -14.93 15.76 -13.46
N HIS A 65 -14.65 14.76 -14.30
CA HIS A 65 -14.21 13.46 -13.80
C HIS A 65 -12.88 13.60 -13.06
N PHE A 66 -11.88 14.17 -13.74
CA PHE A 66 -10.55 14.37 -13.17
C PHE A 66 -10.59 15.34 -11.98
N ASP A 67 -11.29 16.46 -12.13
CA ASP A 67 -11.46 17.45 -11.06
C ASP A 67 -12.11 16.83 -9.81
N ALA A 68 -13.09 15.95 -9.98
CA ALA A 68 -13.72 15.23 -8.87
C ALA A 68 -12.78 14.20 -8.24
N GLU A 69 -11.93 13.52 -9.01
CA GLU A 69 -10.91 12.64 -8.45
C GLU A 69 -9.91 13.40 -7.57
N ILE A 70 -9.46 14.57 -8.01
CA ILE A 70 -8.58 15.43 -7.23
C ILE A 70 -9.27 15.97 -5.99
N ALA A 71 -10.52 16.45 -6.12
CA ALA A 71 -11.29 16.92 -4.98
C ALA A 71 -11.48 15.81 -3.93
N ALA A 72 -11.83 14.60 -4.35
CA ALA A 72 -11.94 13.45 -3.46
C ALA A 72 -10.59 13.12 -2.79
N ALA A 73 -9.50 13.06 -3.57
CA ALA A 73 -8.17 12.74 -3.05
C ALA A 73 -7.68 13.74 -2.00
N LEU A 74 -7.91 15.04 -2.23
CA LEU A 74 -7.50 16.12 -1.33
C LEU A 74 -8.52 16.39 -0.20
N GLY A 75 -9.70 15.76 -0.24
CA GLY A 75 -10.77 16.03 0.71
C GLY A 75 -11.34 17.44 0.59
N LEU A 76 -11.53 17.93 -0.64
CA LEU A 76 -12.05 19.26 -0.92
C LEU A 76 -13.50 19.21 -1.40
N PRO A 77 -14.36 20.15 -0.96
CA PRO A 77 -15.66 20.35 -1.58
C PRO A 77 -15.51 20.97 -2.97
N ILE A 78 -16.39 20.57 -3.89
CA ILE A 78 -16.46 21.13 -5.25
C ILE A 78 -17.50 22.24 -5.30
N LEU A 79 -17.09 23.42 -5.80
CA LEU A 79 -17.99 24.44 -6.34
C LEU A 79 -18.13 24.18 -7.84
N LEU A 80 -19.33 23.80 -8.28
CA LEU A 80 -19.60 23.50 -9.69
C LEU A 80 -20.24 24.71 -10.36
N LEU A 81 -19.50 25.35 -11.27
CA LEU A 81 -20.03 26.44 -12.09
C LEU A 81 -20.83 25.87 -13.27
N THR A 82 -22.07 26.35 -13.42
CA THR A 82 -23.04 25.92 -14.45
C THR A 82 -23.80 27.12 -14.99
N ASP A 83 -24.31 27.05 -16.22
CA ASP A 83 -25.12 28.14 -16.79
C ASP A 83 -26.55 28.17 -16.25
N ALA A 84 -27.08 27.00 -15.90
CA ALA A 84 -28.43 26.85 -15.37
C ALA A 84 -28.55 25.58 -14.52
N SER A 85 -29.61 25.52 -13.71
CA SER A 85 -30.04 24.27 -13.10
C SER A 85 -30.64 23.34 -14.18
N GLY A 86 -30.43 22.03 -14.04
CA GLY A 86 -30.94 21.07 -15.02
C GLY A 86 -30.49 19.65 -14.74
N SER A 87 -30.84 18.73 -15.64
CA SER A 87 -30.45 17.32 -15.55
C SER A 87 -28.94 17.13 -15.64
N HIS A 88 -28.21 17.98 -16.37
CA HIS A 88 -26.75 17.94 -16.46
C HIS A 88 -26.08 18.14 -15.10
N VAL A 89 -26.62 19.02 -14.24
CA VAL A 89 -26.13 19.21 -12.86
C VAL A 89 -26.37 17.95 -12.03
N GLN A 90 -27.55 17.34 -12.13
CA GLN A 90 -27.83 16.09 -11.40
C GLN A 90 -26.94 14.93 -11.85
N LEU A 91 -26.60 14.88 -13.15
CA LEU A 91 -25.64 13.90 -13.68
C LEU A 91 -24.22 14.18 -13.18
N ALA A 92 -23.81 15.46 -13.13
CA ALA A 92 -22.54 15.88 -12.54
C ALA A 92 -22.40 15.45 -11.08
N GLU A 93 -23.45 15.70 -10.28
CA GLU A 93 -23.51 15.30 -8.87
C GLU A 93 -23.41 13.78 -8.71
N ARG A 94 -24.10 13.00 -9.56
CA ARG A 94 -24.00 11.52 -9.55
C ARG A 94 -22.60 11.05 -9.92
N GLN A 95 -21.98 11.67 -10.92
CA GLN A 95 -20.62 11.34 -11.36
C GLN A 95 -19.59 11.65 -10.26
N ALA A 96 -19.63 12.86 -9.69
CA ALA A 96 -18.77 13.23 -8.56
C ALA A 96 -18.96 12.28 -7.37
N LYS A 97 -20.22 11.98 -7.02
CA LYS A 97 -20.54 11.03 -5.93
C LYS A 97 -20.01 9.62 -6.19
N SER A 98 -19.98 9.14 -7.43
CA SER A 98 -19.41 7.83 -7.77
C SER A 98 -17.88 7.75 -7.55
N LEU A 99 -17.24 8.91 -7.40
CA LEU A 99 -15.82 9.07 -7.09
C LEU A 99 -15.58 9.45 -5.63
N ASP A 100 -16.63 9.40 -4.80
CA ASP A 100 -16.67 9.87 -3.40
C ASP A 100 -16.34 11.37 -3.24
N ALA A 101 -16.47 12.15 -4.31
CA ALA A 101 -16.36 13.60 -4.27
C ALA A 101 -17.70 14.26 -3.90
N VAL A 102 -17.62 15.44 -3.27
CA VAL A 102 -18.80 16.17 -2.79
C VAL A 102 -18.92 17.50 -3.52
N ILE A 103 -20.02 17.68 -4.25
CA ILE A 103 -20.40 19.00 -4.78
C ILE A 103 -21.10 19.77 -3.66
N ALA A 104 -20.43 20.80 -3.15
CA ALA A 104 -20.97 21.66 -2.09
C ALA A 104 -22.07 22.58 -2.61
N ALA A 105 -21.89 23.12 -3.82
CA ALA A 105 -22.90 23.92 -4.50
C ALA A 105 -22.69 23.88 -6.01
N ALA A 106 -23.81 23.81 -6.75
CA ALA A 106 -23.85 24.12 -8.17
C ALA A 106 -24.42 25.53 -8.35
N VAL A 107 -23.66 26.44 -8.94
CA VAL A 107 -23.99 27.87 -9.00
C VAL A 107 -23.73 28.44 -10.39
N THR A 108 -24.48 29.49 -10.74
CA THR A 108 -24.17 30.34 -11.88
C THR A 108 -23.08 31.35 -11.52
N GLU A 109 -22.56 32.07 -12.50
CA GLU A 109 -21.56 33.12 -12.28
C GLU A 109 -22.07 34.22 -11.34
N ASP A 110 -23.32 34.66 -11.50
CA ASP A 110 -23.94 35.59 -10.55
C ASP A 110 -24.07 34.98 -9.15
N GLY A 111 -24.31 33.67 -9.07
CA GLY A 111 -24.36 32.93 -7.81
C GLY A 111 -23.01 32.85 -7.09
N LEU A 112 -21.88 32.84 -7.81
CA LEU A 112 -20.54 32.88 -7.21
C LEU A 112 -20.26 34.20 -6.48
N ARG A 113 -20.95 35.29 -6.85
CA ARG A 113 -20.81 36.59 -6.18
C ARG A 113 -21.49 36.64 -4.81
N ASP A 114 -22.38 35.68 -4.51
CA ASP A 114 -22.98 35.54 -3.17
C ASP A 114 -22.03 34.80 -2.22
N VAL A 115 -21.01 35.54 -1.75
CA VAL A 115 -19.94 35.03 -0.88
C VAL A 115 -20.50 34.41 0.41
N VAL A 116 -21.61 34.94 0.94
CA VAL A 116 -22.24 34.40 2.16
C VAL A 116 -22.78 33.00 1.90
N LYS A 117 -23.49 32.82 0.80
CA LYS A 117 -24.02 31.51 0.39
C LYS A 117 -22.90 30.52 0.07
N ILE A 118 -21.84 30.96 -0.60
CA ILE A 118 -20.68 30.10 -0.88
C ILE A 118 -20.00 29.65 0.42
N LYS A 119 -19.73 30.58 1.35
CA LYS A 119 -19.14 30.24 2.66
C LYS A 119 -20.01 29.25 3.45
N GLU A 120 -21.33 29.35 3.35
CA GLU A 120 -22.23 28.38 3.97
C GLU A 120 -22.16 27.01 3.30
N ALA A 121 -22.17 26.95 1.96
CA ALA A 121 -22.08 25.70 1.20
C ALA A 121 -20.78 24.93 1.49
N LEU A 122 -19.66 25.64 1.63
CA LEU A 122 -18.35 25.06 1.96
C LEU A 122 -18.27 24.47 3.39
N LYS A 123 -19.32 24.63 4.21
CA LYS A 123 -19.36 24.00 5.54
C LYS A 123 -19.60 22.48 5.50
N VAL A 124 -19.90 21.92 4.34
CA VAL A 124 -20.10 20.48 4.15
C VAL A 124 -18.89 19.68 4.66
N SER A 125 -19.17 18.50 5.23
CA SER A 125 -18.13 17.58 5.70
C SER A 125 -17.54 16.83 4.51
N VAL A 126 -16.23 16.91 4.36
CA VAL A 126 -15.43 16.19 3.38
C VAL A 126 -14.19 15.61 4.05
N SER A 127 -13.71 14.49 3.54
CA SER A 127 -12.48 13.84 4.00
C SER A 127 -11.71 13.34 2.78
N PRO A 128 -10.37 13.29 2.83
CA PRO A 128 -9.57 12.67 1.79
C PRO A 128 -10.01 11.23 1.52
N VAL A 129 -10.12 10.88 0.24
CA VAL A 129 -10.55 9.56 -0.22
C VAL A 129 -9.35 8.80 -0.76
N MET A 130 -9.08 7.63 -0.16
CA MET A 130 -8.06 6.71 -0.66
C MET A 130 -8.47 6.16 -2.03
N SER A 131 -7.51 6.07 -2.94
CA SER A 131 -7.65 5.39 -4.23
C SER A 131 -6.29 4.85 -4.67
N PRO A 132 -6.19 3.96 -5.68
CA PRO A 132 -4.90 3.41 -6.08
C PRO A 132 -3.81 4.47 -6.36
N PRO A 133 -4.05 5.54 -7.15
CA PRO A 133 -3.02 6.55 -7.40
C PRO A 133 -2.63 7.35 -6.15
N VAL A 134 -3.58 7.59 -5.24
CA VAL A 134 -3.33 8.27 -3.95
C VAL A 134 -2.46 7.38 -3.06
N PHE A 135 -2.78 6.09 -2.98
CA PHE A 135 -2.03 5.13 -2.19
C PHE A 135 -0.60 4.96 -2.70
N GLU A 136 -0.40 4.79 -4.01
CA GLU A 136 0.94 4.66 -4.60
C GLU A 136 1.81 5.89 -4.31
N SER A 137 1.23 7.08 -4.39
CA SER A 137 1.96 8.33 -4.11
C SER A 137 2.30 8.46 -2.62
N TRP A 138 1.34 8.14 -1.75
CA TRP A 138 1.55 8.08 -0.31
C TRP A 138 2.63 7.07 0.07
N LEU A 139 2.62 5.89 -0.56
CA LEU A 139 3.58 4.80 -0.34
C LEU A 139 5.00 5.25 -0.70
N LEU A 140 5.18 5.85 -1.88
CA LEU A 140 6.49 6.34 -2.32
C LEU A 140 7.02 7.47 -1.43
N GLN A 141 6.15 8.38 -0.98
CA GLN A 141 6.55 9.43 -0.05
C GLN A 141 7.00 8.85 1.30
N ARG A 142 6.24 7.90 1.85
CA ARG A 142 6.60 7.21 3.11
C ARG A 142 7.92 6.44 2.99
N ALA A 143 8.15 5.78 1.86
CA ALA A 143 9.42 5.10 1.60
C ALA A 143 10.60 6.08 1.52
N LYS A 144 10.39 7.23 0.86
CA LYS A 144 11.38 8.32 0.79
C LYS A 144 11.75 8.86 2.18
N ASP A 145 10.77 9.02 3.05
CA ASP A 145 10.99 9.49 4.42
C ASP A 145 11.74 8.45 5.28
N ALA A 146 11.56 7.16 4.99
CA ALA A 146 12.27 6.07 5.68
C ALA A 146 13.77 6.02 5.35
N LYS A 147 14.18 6.49 4.16
CA LYS A 147 15.59 6.51 3.70
C LYS A 147 16.30 5.15 3.84
N ALA A 148 15.56 4.07 3.60
CA ALA A 148 16.09 2.73 3.74
C ALA A 148 17.02 2.35 2.58
N HIS A 149 18.01 1.51 2.87
CA HIS A 149 18.87 0.88 1.88
C HIS A 149 18.35 -0.52 1.52
N ILE A 150 17.94 -0.71 0.26
CA ILE A 150 17.34 -1.96 -0.21
C ILE A 150 18.28 -2.68 -1.18
N VAL A 151 18.48 -3.99 -0.98
CA VAL A 151 19.21 -4.84 -1.93
C VAL A 151 18.25 -5.52 -2.91
N LEU A 152 18.61 -5.46 -4.20
CA LEU A 152 17.94 -6.07 -5.34
C LEU A 152 18.86 -7.13 -5.96
N PRO A 153 18.66 -8.43 -5.64
CA PRO A 153 19.56 -9.47 -6.11
C PRO A 153 19.54 -9.67 -7.63
N GLU A 154 18.44 -9.39 -8.31
CA GLU A 154 18.20 -9.85 -9.69
C GLU A 154 18.59 -8.79 -10.74
N GLY A 155 19.85 -8.33 -10.72
CA GLY A 155 20.34 -7.24 -11.58
C GLY A 155 20.36 -7.55 -13.09
N GLU A 156 20.19 -8.81 -13.49
CA GLU A 156 20.07 -9.22 -14.89
C GLU A 156 18.64 -9.04 -15.45
N ASP A 157 17.65 -8.75 -14.60
CA ASP A 157 16.26 -8.58 -15.03
C ASP A 157 15.96 -7.12 -15.41
N ASP A 158 15.54 -6.90 -16.66
CA ASP A 158 15.19 -5.57 -17.18
C ASP A 158 14.19 -4.82 -16.30
N ARG A 159 13.23 -5.53 -15.70
CA ARG A 159 12.18 -4.91 -14.87
C ARG A 159 12.76 -4.39 -13.56
N ILE A 160 13.75 -5.09 -13.00
CA ILE A 160 14.50 -4.65 -11.82
C ILE A 160 15.28 -3.39 -12.15
N LEU A 161 15.99 -3.37 -13.28
CA LEU A 161 16.76 -2.19 -13.70
C LEU A 161 15.85 -0.98 -13.97
N LEU A 162 14.73 -1.18 -14.68
CA LEU A 162 13.74 -0.13 -14.94
C LEU A 162 13.12 0.41 -13.65
N ALA A 163 12.79 -0.47 -12.69
CA ALA A 163 12.26 -0.06 -11.40
C ALA A 163 13.30 0.70 -10.57
N ALA A 164 14.54 0.21 -10.54
CA ALA A 164 15.65 0.86 -9.85
C ALA A 164 15.86 2.27 -10.37
N GLY A 165 15.88 2.47 -11.70
CA GLY A 165 15.94 3.79 -12.31
C GLY A 165 14.87 4.75 -11.79
N GLN A 166 13.60 4.33 -11.81
CA GLN A 166 12.49 5.16 -11.33
C GLN A 166 12.61 5.54 -9.85
N LEU A 167 13.12 4.62 -9.02
CA LEU A 167 13.31 4.85 -7.58
C LEU A 167 14.48 5.82 -7.33
N LEU A 168 15.59 5.70 -8.07
CA LEU A 168 16.78 6.54 -7.94
C LEU A 168 16.55 7.97 -8.50
N ASP A 169 15.82 8.09 -9.61
CA ASP A 169 15.47 9.38 -10.21
C ASP A 169 14.67 10.26 -9.25
N ARG A 170 13.88 9.63 -8.38
CA ARG A 170 13.00 10.29 -7.40
C ARG A 170 13.58 10.33 -5.98
N ASP A 171 14.78 9.79 -5.78
CA ASP A 171 15.46 9.64 -4.49
C ASP A 171 14.54 8.96 -3.44
N ILE A 172 13.93 7.84 -3.80
CA ILE A 172 13.00 7.10 -2.91
C ILE A 172 13.74 6.23 -1.90
N VAL A 173 14.81 5.55 -2.33
CA VAL A 173 15.60 4.61 -1.51
C VAL A 173 17.05 4.62 -1.95
N GLU A 174 17.94 4.20 -1.07
CA GLU A 174 19.28 3.77 -1.46
C GLU A 174 19.21 2.33 -1.99
N LEU A 175 19.97 2.01 -3.04
CA LEU A 175 19.90 0.69 -3.69
C LEU A 175 21.28 0.04 -3.82
N THR A 176 21.33 -1.25 -3.48
CA THR A 176 22.36 -2.16 -3.99
C THR A 176 21.74 -3.10 -5.01
N ILE A 177 22.35 -3.22 -6.19
CA ILE A 177 21.96 -4.18 -7.23
C ILE A 177 23.07 -5.23 -7.35
N LEU A 178 22.72 -6.51 -7.26
CA LEU A 178 23.70 -7.60 -7.38
C LEU A 178 23.81 -8.08 -8.84
N GLY A 179 25.03 -8.37 -9.27
CA GLY A 179 25.36 -8.90 -10.60
C GLY A 179 26.65 -8.32 -11.15
N ASP A 180 27.04 -8.70 -12.37
CA ASP A 180 28.25 -8.19 -13.01
C ASP A 180 28.11 -6.67 -13.32
N PRO A 181 29.02 -5.81 -12.83
CA PRO A 181 28.92 -4.37 -13.02
C PRO A 181 28.99 -3.91 -14.48
N ALA A 182 29.74 -4.60 -15.33
CA ALA A 182 29.85 -4.24 -16.73
C ALA A 182 28.55 -4.58 -17.47
N ASP A 183 28.00 -5.78 -17.24
CA ASP A 183 26.77 -6.24 -17.87
C ASP A 183 25.57 -5.39 -17.44
N ILE A 184 25.41 -5.13 -16.14
CA ILE A 184 24.33 -4.26 -15.62
C ILE A 184 24.43 -2.87 -16.23
N LYS A 185 25.64 -2.28 -16.28
CA LYS A 185 25.83 -0.94 -16.82
C LYS A 185 25.54 -0.86 -18.32
N ASN A 186 25.98 -1.86 -19.08
CA ASN A 186 25.67 -1.95 -20.51
C ASN A 186 24.16 -2.06 -20.73
N ARG A 187 23.50 -2.96 -19.99
CA ARG A 187 22.06 -3.18 -20.12
C ARG A 187 21.24 -1.97 -19.71
N ALA A 188 21.62 -1.29 -18.63
CA ALA A 188 20.99 -0.03 -18.22
C ALA A 188 21.10 1.06 -19.30
N GLY A 189 22.26 1.15 -19.97
CA GLY A 189 22.46 2.05 -21.11
C GLY A 189 21.54 1.75 -22.30
N GLU A 190 21.33 0.47 -22.62
CA GLU A 190 20.39 0.04 -23.67
C GLU A 190 18.93 0.34 -23.30
N LEU A 191 18.57 0.21 -22.03
CA LEU A 191 17.23 0.50 -21.51
C LEU A 191 16.99 2.01 -21.31
N GLY A 192 18.02 2.85 -21.42
CA GLY A 192 17.92 4.29 -21.18
C GLY A 192 17.72 4.67 -19.71
N VAL A 193 18.25 3.85 -18.80
CA VAL A 193 18.10 4.02 -17.35
C VAL A 193 19.40 4.52 -16.71
N ASP A 194 19.31 5.53 -15.84
CA ASP A 194 20.44 5.97 -15.02
C ASP A 194 20.49 5.21 -13.69
N LEU A 195 21.59 4.49 -13.47
CA LEU A 195 21.88 3.77 -12.22
C LEU A 195 23.07 4.36 -11.47
N GLY A 196 23.50 5.59 -11.81
CA GLY A 196 24.70 6.22 -11.25
C GLY A 196 24.68 6.42 -9.73
N LYS A 197 23.47 6.41 -9.12
CA LYS A 197 23.27 6.50 -7.67
C LYS A 197 23.23 5.14 -6.96
N ALA A 198 23.14 4.02 -7.68
CA ALA A 198 23.10 2.68 -7.07
C ALA A 198 24.50 2.12 -6.80
N HIS A 199 24.61 1.28 -5.78
CA HIS A 199 25.76 0.42 -5.57
C HIS A 199 25.59 -0.86 -6.40
N ILE A 200 26.48 -1.10 -7.37
CA ILE A 200 26.46 -2.34 -8.15
C ILE A 200 27.56 -3.26 -7.62
N VAL A 201 27.18 -4.47 -7.20
CA VAL A 201 28.09 -5.42 -6.53
C VAL A 201 28.04 -6.77 -7.24
N ASP A 202 29.20 -7.21 -7.73
CA ASP A 202 29.38 -8.62 -8.11
C ASP A 202 29.52 -9.47 -6.83
N HIS A 203 28.46 -10.20 -6.50
CA HIS A 203 28.44 -11.11 -5.37
C HIS A 203 29.46 -12.25 -5.48
N LEU A 204 29.86 -12.66 -6.70
CA LEU A 204 30.82 -13.75 -6.92
C LEU A 204 32.28 -13.31 -6.74
N ALA A 205 32.57 -12.03 -6.96
CA ALA A 205 33.90 -11.44 -6.75
C ALA A 205 34.00 -10.63 -5.45
N SER A 206 32.92 -10.61 -4.64
CA SER A 206 32.87 -9.78 -3.44
C SER A 206 33.82 -10.29 -2.34
N PRO A 207 34.60 -9.42 -1.69
CA PRO A 207 35.42 -9.81 -0.55
C PRO A 207 34.59 -10.23 0.67
N LEU A 208 33.27 -9.96 0.67
CA LEU A 208 32.34 -10.32 1.75
C LEU A 208 32.01 -11.81 1.78
N LEU A 209 32.29 -12.57 0.71
CA LEU A 209 31.94 -14.00 0.61
C LEU A 209 32.48 -14.83 1.78
N GLU A 210 33.74 -14.62 2.15
CA GLU A 210 34.37 -15.39 3.22
C GLU A 210 33.77 -15.05 4.59
N GLU A 211 33.59 -13.76 4.88
CA GLU A 211 32.95 -13.30 6.13
C GLU A 211 31.51 -13.84 6.23
N PHE A 212 30.75 -13.79 5.13
CA PHE A 212 29.39 -14.30 5.10
C PHE A 212 29.34 -15.82 5.29
N ALA A 213 30.32 -16.56 4.75
CA ALA A 213 30.40 -18.01 4.93
C ALA A 213 30.69 -18.37 6.39
N GLU A 214 31.62 -17.68 7.04
CA GLU A 214 31.93 -17.86 8.46
C GLU A 214 30.71 -17.59 9.35
N GLU A 215 30.01 -16.47 9.11
CA GLU A 215 28.79 -16.13 9.84
C GLU A 215 27.68 -17.19 9.62
N PHE A 216 27.52 -17.66 8.38
CA PHE A 216 26.51 -18.68 8.05
C PHE A 216 26.76 -20.00 8.78
N VAL A 217 28.04 -20.41 8.94
CA VAL A 217 28.42 -21.58 9.75
C VAL A 217 27.95 -21.40 11.20
N GLU A 218 28.20 -20.24 11.81
CA GLU A 218 27.76 -19.99 13.19
C GLU A 218 26.23 -19.95 13.32
N LEU A 219 25.53 -19.30 12.39
CA LEU A 219 24.06 -19.28 12.35
C LEU A 219 23.46 -20.69 12.19
N ARG A 220 24.17 -21.59 11.51
CA ARG A 220 23.74 -22.96 11.16
C ARG A 220 24.51 -24.05 11.92
N LYS A 221 25.19 -23.70 13.01
CA LYS A 221 26.01 -24.62 13.82
C LYS A 221 25.24 -25.85 14.30
N SER A 222 23.97 -25.67 14.66
CA SER A 222 23.07 -26.77 15.07
C SER A 222 22.73 -27.77 13.96
N LYS A 223 23.00 -27.40 12.70
CA LYS A 223 22.80 -28.24 11.51
C LYS A 223 24.12 -28.81 10.98
N GLY A 224 25.27 -28.46 11.57
CA GLY A 224 26.57 -29.00 11.20
C GLY A 224 27.07 -28.57 9.82
N VAL A 225 26.66 -27.39 9.33
CA VAL A 225 27.14 -26.85 8.05
C VAL A 225 28.65 -26.61 8.13
N THR A 226 29.39 -27.13 7.17
CA THR A 226 30.85 -26.94 7.06
C THR A 226 31.17 -25.60 6.39
N LEU A 227 32.39 -25.09 6.60
CA LEU A 227 32.81 -23.84 5.96
C LEU A 227 32.83 -23.93 4.44
N ASP A 228 33.20 -25.08 3.87
CA ASP A 228 33.22 -25.27 2.41
C ASP A 228 31.80 -25.29 1.82
N GLU A 229 30.84 -25.91 2.49
CA GLU A 229 29.42 -25.83 2.11
C GLU A 229 28.88 -24.40 2.24
N ALA A 230 29.28 -23.67 3.28
CA ALA A 230 28.90 -22.28 3.47
C ALA A 230 29.45 -21.37 2.38
N ARG A 231 30.73 -21.53 2.00
CA ARG A 231 31.35 -20.81 0.87
C ARG A 231 30.60 -21.02 -0.43
N GLU A 232 30.20 -22.25 -0.73
CA GLU A 232 29.41 -22.53 -1.93
C GLU A 232 28.00 -21.93 -1.83
N THR A 233 27.38 -21.99 -0.65
CA THR A 233 26.05 -21.39 -0.41
C THR A 233 26.08 -19.87 -0.57
N MET A 234 27.14 -19.19 -0.14
CA MET A 234 27.23 -17.72 -0.24
C MET A 234 27.44 -17.20 -1.66
N LYS A 235 27.76 -18.07 -2.63
CA LYS A 235 27.73 -17.73 -4.05
C LYS A 235 26.32 -17.61 -4.60
N ASP A 236 25.31 -18.16 -3.91
CA ASP A 236 23.93 -17.99 -4.30
C ASP A 236 23.47 -16.55 -4.02
N ILE A 237 22.94 -15.90 -5.05
CA ILE A 237 22.60 -14.48 -5.04
C ILE A 237 21.55 -14.12 -3.97
N SER A 238 20.60 -15.03 -3.70
CA SER A 238 19.56 -14.84 -2.69
C SER A 238 20.13 -15.00 -1.28
N TYR A 239 21.08 -15.92 -1.06
CA TYR A 239 21.79 -16.03 0.22
C TYR A 239 22.70 -14.83 0.46
N PHE A 240 23.44 -14.38 -0.55
CA PHE A 240 24.31 -13.21 -0.45
C PHE A 240 23.51 -11.96 -0.07
N GLY A 241 22.42 -11.68 -0.80
CA GLY A 241 21.52 -10.56 -0.48
C GLY A 241 20.91 -10.66 0.92
N THR A 242 20.51 -11.86 1.34
CA THR A 242 19.98 -12.08 2.70
C THR A 242 21.05 -11.83 3.78
N MET A 243 22.31 -12.21 3.53
CA MET A 243 23.41 -11.93 4.43
C MET A 243 23.73 -10.44 4.53
N MET A 244 23.62 -9.68 3.43
CA MET A 244 23.71 -8.22 3.49
C MET A 244 22.69 -7.63 4.46
N VAL A 245 21.43 -8.07 4.37
CA VAL A 245 20.36 -7.65 5.30
C VAL A 245 20.70 -8.06 6.73
N HIS A 246 21.12 -9.31 6.94
CA HIS A 246 21.49 -9.82 8.26
C HIS A 246 22.58 -8.98 8.93
N LYS A 247 23.64 -8.65 8.18
CA LYS A 247 24.81 -7.90 8.66
C LYS A 247 24.57 -6.38 8.72
N GLY A 248 23.41 -5.89 8.29
CA GLY A 248 23.08 -4.46 8.29
C GLY A 248 23.79 -3.67 7.19
N LEU A 249 24.20 -4.35 6.11
CA LEU A 249 24.72 -3.74 4.89
C LEU A 249 23.60 -3.36 3.90
N ALA A 250 22.37 -3.75 4.22
CA ALA A 250 21.12 -3.29 3.65
C ALA A 250 20.06 -3.42 4.76
N ASP A 251 19.02 -2.59 4.71
CA ASP A 251 17.93 -2.63 5.68
C ASP A 251 16.83 -3.63 5.27
N GLY A 252 16.75 -3.97 3.98
CA GLY A 252 15.83 -4.98 3.48
C GLY A 252 16.19 -5.50 2.08
N MET A 253 15.51 -6.56 1.65
CA MET A 253 15.73 -7.21 0.35
C MET A 253 14.42 -7.39 -0.41
N VAL A 254 14.45 -7.17 -1.73
CA VAL A 254 13.37 -7.53 -2.66
C VAL A 254 13.92 -8.41 -3.78
N SER A 255 13.35 -9.60 -3.95
CA SER A 255 13.76 -10.60 -4.96
C SER A 255 12.54 -11.40 -5.44
N GLY A 256 12.68 -12.31 -6.41
CA GLY A 256 11.62 -13.20 -6.89
C GLY A 256 11.10 -12.89 -8.30
N ALA A 257 11.60 -11.83 -8.95
CA ALA A 257 11.26 -11.52 -10.34
C ALA A 257 11.76 -12.62 -11.29
N ALA A 258 12.95 -13.18 -11.01
CA ALA A 258 13.58 -14.25 -11.78
C ALA A 258 13.60 -15.59 -11.02
N HIS A 259 13.53 -15.55 -9.68
CA HIS A 259 13.60 -16.75 -8.84
C HIS A 259 12.23 -17.30 -8.42
N THR A 260 12.24 -18.49 -7.79
CA THR A 260 11.02 -19.05 -7.18
C THR A 260 10.82 -18.47 -5.78
N THR A 261 9.58 -18.29 -5.34
CA THR A 261 9.27 -17.88 -3.95
C THR A 261 10.03 -18.71 -2.92
N ALA A 262 10.12 -20.03 -3.11
CA ALA A 262 10.87 -20.91 -2.22
C ALA A 262 12.38 -20.60 -2.17
N HIS A 263 12.97 -20.17 -3.29
CA HIS A 263 14.38 -19.77 -3.38
C HIS A 263 14.61 -18.41 -2.70
N THR A 264 13.68 -17.46 -2.82
CA THR A 264 13.74 -16.16 -2.14
C THR A 264 13.58 -16.27 -0.62
N ILE A 265 12.60 -17.05 -0.13
CA ILE A 265 12.25 -17.06 1.30
C ILE A 265 13.10 -18.01 2.14
N LYS A 266 13.62 -19.10 1.55
CA LYS A 266 14.41 -20.10 2.28
C LYS A 266 15.62 -19.49 3.00
N PRO A 267 16.45 -18.64 2.36
CA PRO A 267 17.54 -17.95 3.04
C PRO A 267 17.05 -17.14 4.25
N SER A 268 15.94 -16.40 4.11
CA SER A 268 15.37 -15.58 5.19
C SER A 268 15.04 -16.41 6.43
N PHE A 269 14.49 -17.61 6.26
CA PHE A 269 14.25 -18.52 7.39
C PHE A 269 15.53 -19.05 8.04
N GLN A 270 16.59 -19.25 7.25
CA GLN A 270 17.85 -19.80 7.76
C GLN A 270 18.70 -18.75 8.48
N ILE A 271 18.67 -17.51 7.99
CA ILE A 271 19.56 -16.43 8.39
C ILE A 271 18.84 -15.41 9.29
N ILE A 272 17.73 -14.84 8.81
CA ILE A 272 17.00 -13.75 9.48
C ILE A 272 16.12 -14.28 10.62
N LYS A 273 15.46 -15.43 10.40
CA LYS A 273 14.52 -16.09 11.31
C LYS A 273 13.29 -15.24 11.63
N THR A 274 12.32 -15.85 12.32
CA THR A 274 11.12 -15.16 12.75
C THR A 274 11.35 -14.30 13.98
N THR A 275 10.47 -13.31 14.18
CA THR A 275 10.40 -12.58 15.44
C THR A 275 9.98 -13.51 16.59
N PRO A 276 10.31 -13.20 17.86
CA PRO A 276 9.98 -14.07 19.00
C PRO A 276 8.48 -14.35 19.18
N ASP A 277 7.62 -13.48 18.66
CA ASP A 277 6.16 -13.55 18.73
C ASP A 277 5.52 -14.25 17.53
N ALA A 278 6.31 -14.77 16.58
CA ALA A 278 5.84 -15.48 15.40
C ALA A 278 6.53 -16.84 15.23
N SER A 279 5.75 -17.91 15.18
CA SER A 279 6.25 -19.27 14.86
C SER A 279 6.40 -19.50 13.35
N VAL A 280 5.66 -18.73 12.55
CA VAL A 280 5.65 -18.79 11.09
C VAL A 280 5.73 -17.40 10.47
N VAL A 281 6.36 -17.31 9.30
CA VAL A 281 6.23 -16.14 8.42
C VAL A 281 4.92 -16.28 7.68
N SER A 282 4.21 -15.17 7.51
CA SER A 282 3.01 -15.10 6.69
C SER A 282 3.10 -13.91 5.74
N SER A 283 2.04 -13.68 4.96
CA SER A 283 1.97 -12.54 4.06
C SER A 283 0.66 -11.78 4.20
N ILE A 284 0.68 -10.49 3.88
CA ILE A 284 -0.54 -9.74 3.56
C ILE A 284 -0.45 -9.14 2.16
N PHE A 285 -1.59 -8.92 1.53
CA PHE A 285 -1.75 -7.98 0.43
C PHE A 285 -2.52 -6.76 0.92
N LEU A 286 -2.04 -5.57 0.58
CA LEU A 286 -2.83 -4.35 0.72
C LEU A 286 -3.76 -4.25 -0.49
N MET A 287 -5.06 -4.30 -0.21
CA MET A 287 -6.13 -4.21 -1.20
C MET A 287 -6.66 -2.78 -1.21
N VAL A 288 -6.27 -2.03 -2.23
CA VAL A 288 -6.61 -0.62 -2.40
C VAL A 288 -7.77 -0.50 -3.38
N MET A 289 -8.89 0.01 -2.88
CA MET A 289 -10.05 0.38 -3.67
C MET A 289 -10.43 1.82 -3.31
N ARG A 290 -11.31 2.42 -4.11
CA ARG A 290 -11.79 3.77 -3.79
C ARG A 290 -12.50 3.77 -2.42
N GLY A 291 -12.08 4.67 -1.55
CA GLY A 291 -12.56 4.82 -0.18
C GLY A 291 -12.20 3.67 0.76
N ARG A 292 -11.40 2.67 0.32
CA ARG A 292 -11.12 1.47 1.12
C ARG A 292 -9.66 1.03 0.98
N LEU A 293 -8.99 0.93 2.11
CA LEU A 293 -7.68 0.29 2.22
C LEU A 293 -7.81 -0.89 3.18
N TRP A 294 -7.65 -2.10 2.64
CA TRP A 294 -7.78 -3.35 3.39
C TRP A 294 -6.48 -4.15 3.36
N ALA A 295 -6.32 -5.06 4.32
CA ALA A 295 -5.25 -6.05 4.33
C ALA A 295 -5.82 -7.47 4.28
N PHE A 296 -5.37 -8.29 3.33
CA PHE A 296 -5.76 -9.71 3.20
C PHE A 296 -4.56 -10.59 3.53
N GLY A 297 -4.68 -11.50 4.49
CA GLY A 297 -3.61 -12.45 4.84
C GLY A 297 -4.14 -13.76 5.42
N ASP A 298 -3.41 -14.87 5.46
CA ASP A 298 -2.27 -15.15 4.62
C ASP A 298 -2.72 -15.52 3.20
N CYS A 299 -1.98 -15.07 2.19
CA CYS A 299 -2.34 -15.22 0.78
C CYS A 299 -1.23 -15.84 -0.09
N ALA A 300 -0.05 -16.11 0.49
CA ALA A 300 1.12 -16.58 -0.26
C ALA A 300 1.97 -17.66 0.41
N VAL A 301 1.98 -17.78 1.76
CA VAL A 301 3.03 -18.56 2.43
C VAL A 301 2.54 -19.89 3.00
N ASN A 302 1.51 -19.88 3.85
CA ASN A 302 1.11 -21.05 4.66
C ASN A 302 -0.10 -21.78 4.05
N PRO A 303 0.06 -23.00 3.48
CA PRO A 303 -1.04 -23.71 2.83
C PRO A 303 -2.19 -24.04 3.78
N ASN A 304 -1.89 -24.59 4.95
CA ASN A 304 -2.86 -25.09 5.92
C ASN A 304 -2.42 -24.70 7.34
N PRO A 305 -2.55 -23.43 7.73
CA PRO A 305 -2.11 -22.98 9.05
C PRO A 305 -2.96 -23.64 10.17
N THR A 306 -2.32 -23.95 11.30
CA THR A 306 -3.01 -24.41 12.52
C THR A 306 -3.79 -23.26 13.17
N ALA A 307 -4.63 -23.56 14.16
CA ALA A 307 -5.36 -22.52 14.89
C ALA A 307 -4.42 -21.53 15.61
N GLU A 308 -3.33 -22.01 16.19
CA GLU A 308 -2.29 -21.19 16.82
C GLU A 308 -1.64 -20.26 15.80
N GLN A 309 -1.24 -20.82 14.65
CA GLN A 309 -0.63 -20.05 13.56
C GLN A 309 -1.60 -19.02 13.00
N LEU A 310 -2.88 -19.34 12.81
CA LEU A 310 -3.89 -18.37 12.38
C LEU A 310 -4.07 -17.23 13.38
N GLY A 311 -4.02 -17.52 14.68
CA GLY A 311 -4.05 -16.51 15.74
C GLY A 311 -2.83 -15.59 15.70
N GLU A 312 -1.63 -16.15 15.50
CA GLU A 312 -0.39 -15.38 15.29
C GLU A 312 -0.46 -14.51 14.03
N ILE A 313 -0.91 -15.08 12.90
CA ILE A 313 -1.11 -14.38 11.63
C ILE A 313 -2.06 -13.20 11.81
N ALA A 314 -3.13 -13.34 12.58
CA ALA A 314 -4.06 -12.25 12.85
C ALA A 314 -3.39 -11.06 13.55
N VAL A 315 -2.60 -11.34 14.59
CA VAL A 315 -1.88 -10.30 15.35
C VAL A 315 -0.80 -9.65 14.49
N VAL A 316 0.02 -10.44 13.80
CA VAL A 316 1.09 -9.92 12.94
C VAL A 316 0.49 -9.11 11.77
N SER A 317 -0.59 -9.57 11.16
CA SER A 317 -1.30 -8.84 10.09
C SER A 317 -1.82 -7.49 10.56
N ALA A 318 -2.35 -7.40 11.79
CA ALA A 318 -2.78 -6.13 12.35
C ALA A 318 -1.61 -5.15 12.55
N LYS A 319 -0.48 -5.64 13.09
CA LYS A 319 0.73 -4.82 13.26
C LYS A 319 1.25 -4.31 11.92
N THR A 320 1.36 -5.18 10.91
CA THR A 320 1.79 -4.80 9.56
C THR A 320 0.81 -3.81 8.94
N ALA A 321 -0.50 -4.07 9.00
CA ALA A 321 -1.53 -3.17 8.47
C ALA A 321 -1.47 -1.75 9.09
N ALA A 322 -1.18 -1.66 10.39
CA ALA A 322 -1.03 -0.38 11.08
C ALA A 322 0.14 0.47 10.55
N GLN A 323 1.24 -0.16 10.14
CA GLN A 323 2.36 0.55 9.48
C GLN A 323 1.91 1.23 8.18
N PHE A 324 0.91 0.67 7.51
CA PHE A 324 0.33 1.19 6.28
C PHE A 324 -0.90 2.10 6.47
N GLY A 325 -1.10 2.61 7.70
CA GLY A 325 -2.15 3.59 7.99
C GLY A 325 -3.55 3.01 8.22
N ILE A 326 -3.67 1.68 8.38
CA ILE A 326 -4.93 1.02 8.70
C ILE A 326 -5.10 0.99 10.23
N ASP A 327 -6.21 1.50 10.78
CA ASP A 327 -6.63 1.23 12.17
C ASP A 327 -7.25 -0.19 12.24
N PRO A 328 -6.53 -1.22 12.72
CA PRO A 328 -6.90 -2.60 12.44
C PRO A 328 -8.21 -3.04 13.11
N ARG A 329 -9.08 -3.67 12.32
CA ARG A 329 -10.25 -4.46 12.76
C ARG A 329 -10.17 -5.80 12.04
N VAL A 330 -9.74 -6.81 12.77
CA VAL A 330 -9.33 -8.10 12.24
C VAL A 330 -10.48 -9.08 12.25
N ALA A 331 -10.91 -9.50 11.07
CA ALA A 331 -11.87 -10.58 10.89
C ALA A 331 -11.13 -11.90 10.65
N VAL A 332 -11.30 -12.87 11.55
CA VAL A 332 -10.91 -14.26 11.29
C VAL A 332 -12.01 -14.90 10.45
N LEU A 333 -11.71 -15.15 9.17
CA LEU A 333 -12.69 -15.59 8.18
C LEU A 333 -12.99 -17.08 8.27
N SER A 334 -14.25 -17.43 8.01
CA SER A 334 -14.72 -18.80 7.87
C SER A 334 -15.98 -18.82 6.99
N TYR A 335 -16.44 -20.01 6.61
CA TYR A 335 -17.76 -20.16 5.99
C TYR A 335 -18.92 -19.98 6.99
N SER A 336 -18.64 -19.90 8.30
CA SER A 336 -19.62 -19.66 9.37
C SER A 336 -19.44 -18.28 10.01
N THR A 337 -20.54 -17.71 10.51
CA THR A 337 -20.53 -16.50 11.36
C THR A 337 -21.02 -16.85 12.76
N GLY A 338 -20.22 -16.58 13.80
CA GLY A 338 -20.56 -16.89 15.18
C GLY A 338 -20.93 -18.38 15.34
N ALA A 339 -22.12 -18.67 15.86
CA ALA A 339 -22.63 -20.03 16.07
C ALA A 339 -23.42 -20.63 14.89
N SER A 340 -23.40 -20.01 13.70
CA SER A 340 -24.27 -20.41 12.58
C SER A 340 -23.94 -21.77 11.94
N GLY A 341 -22.76 -22.30 12.22
CA GLY A 341 -22.24 -23.55 11.68
C GLY A 341 -21.26 -24.18 12.66
N SER A 342 -20.92 -25.45 12.40
CA SER A 342 -19.98 -26.24 13.18
C SER A 342 -19.11 -27.08 12.25
N GLY A 343 -17.98 -27.57 12.77
CA GLY A 343 -17.07 -28.44 12.05
C GLY A 343 -15.60 -28.02 12.22
N PRO A 344 -14.66 -28.86 11.78
CA PRO A 344 -13.23 -28.67 12.07
C PRO A 344 -12.68 -27.30 11.66
N ASP A 345 -13.11 -26.77 10.51
CA ASP A 345 -12.66 -25.44 10.04
C ASP A 345 -13.26 -24.28 10.83
N VAL A 346 -14.49 -24.43 11.34
CA VAL A 346 -15.12 -23.43 12.21
C VAL A 346 -14.47 -23.47 13.59
N ASP A 347 -14.24 -24.66 14.13
CA ASP A 347 -13.58 -24.85 15.43
C ASP A 347 -12.15 -24.29 15.39
N ARG A 348 -11.41 -24.52 14.30
CA ARG A 348 -10.08 -23.94 14.05
C ARG A 348 -10.12 -22.41 14.05
N ALA A 349 -11.12 -21.78 13.42
CA ALA A 349 -11.26 -20.32 13.41
C ALA A 349 -11.63 -19.76 14.80
N ILE A 350 -12.47 -20.46 15.57
CA ILE A 350 -12.78 -20.10 16.97
C ILE A 350 -11.52 -20.16 17.84
N GLU A 351 -10.75 -21.24 17.72
CA GLU A 351 -9.51 -21.39 18.47
C GLU A 351 -8.45 -20.36 18.04
N ALA A 352 -8.37 -20.02 16.76
CA ALA A 352 -7.53 -18.93 16.26
C ALA A 352 -7.88 -17.58 16.87
N LEU A 353 -9.18 -17.26 17.00
CA LEU A 353 -9.65 -16.06 17.68
C LEU A 353 -9.20 -16.03 19.16
N HIS A 354 -9.35 -17.15 19.87
CA HIS A 354 -8.90 -17.24 21.26
C HIS A 354 -7.38 -17.06 21.38
N ASN A 355 -6.60 -17.64 20.46
CA ASN A 355 -5.16 -17.47 20.41
C ASN A 355 -4.76 -16.01 20.13
N ALA A 356 -5.39 -15.35 19.16
CA ALA A 356 -5.14 -13.94 18.87
C ALA A 356 -5.39 -13.05 20.09
N LYS A 357 -6.53 -13.23 20.79
CA LYS A 357 -6.87 -12.48 22.02
C LYS A 357 -5.92 -12.79 23.18
N ARG A 358 -5.35 -13.99 23.24
CA ARG A 358 -4.34 -14.34 24.25
C ARG A 358 -2.99 -13.67 23.98
N ILE A 359 -2.60 -13.57 22.70
CA ILE A 359 -1.36 -12.93 22.27
C ILE A 359 -1.45 -11.41 22.44
N ASP A 360 -2.56 -10.80 22.01
CA ASP A 360 -2.85 -9.37 22.17
C ASP A 360 -4.31 -9.14 22.61
N PRO A 361 -4.55 -8.96 23.92
CA PRO A 361 -5.89 -8.70 24.46
C PRO A 361 -6.49 -7.37 24.02
N SER A 362 -5.69 -6.42 23.52
CA SER A 362 -6.14 -5.10 23.08
C SER A 362 -6.57 -5.07 21.61
N LEU A 363 -6.23 -6.12 20.86
CA LEU A 363 -6.53 -6.22 19.45
C LEU A 363 -8.04 -6.30 19.20
N LYS A 364 -8.54 -5.43 18.32
CA LYS A 364 -9.90 -5.52 17.78
C LYS A 364 -9.97 -6.68 16.78
N VAL A 365 -10.18 -7.88 17.30
CA VAL A 365 -10.31 -9.12 16.53
C VAL A 365 -11.60 -9.85 16.87
N ASP A 366 -12.29 -10.34 15.83
CA ASP A 366 -13.49 -11.15 15.98
C ASP A 366 -13.60 -12.21 14.88
N GLY A 367 -14.42 -13.23 15.14
CA GLY A 367 -14.48 -14.44 14.34
C GLY A 367 -15.29 -15.56 15.01
N PRO A 368 -15.56 -16.66 14.30
CA PRO A 368 -15.48 -16.80 12.85
C PRO A 368 -16.49 -15.85 12.17
N LEU A 369 -16.08 -15.24 11.05
CA LEU A 369 -16.94 -14.37 10.24
C LEU A 369 -16.97 -14.83 8.79
N GLN A 370 -18.17 -14.88 8.21
CA GLN A 370 -18.30 -14.87 6.76
C GLN A 370 -17.93 -13.48 6.22
N PHE A 371 -17.49 -13.41 4.98
CA PHE A 371 -17.05 -12.15 4.37
C PHE A 371 -18.15 -11.08 4.35
N ASP A 372 -19.41 -11.46 4.10
CA ASP A 372 -20.55 -10.55 4.13
C ASP A 372 -20.75 -9.92 5.53
N ALA A 373 -20.65 -10.72 6.59
CA ALA A 373 -20.73 -10.25 7.96
C ALA A 373 -19.52 -9.39 8.37
N ALA A 374 -18.34 -9.61 7.76
CA ALA A 374 -17.15 -8.82 8.04
C ALA A 374 -17.23 -7.40 7.45
N VAL A 375 -17.87 -7.21 6.28
CA VAL A 375 -17.82 -5.94 5.53
C VAL A 375 -19.13 -5.16 5.46
N ASP A 376 -20.29 -5.80 5.65
CA ASP A 376 -21.60 -5.13 5.55
C ASP A 376 -22.21 -4.86 6.94
N PRO A 377 -22.36 -3.59 7.35
CA PRO A 377 -22.95 -3.25 8.65
C PRO A 377 -24.39 -3.78 8.84
N GLY A 378 -25.17 -3.90 7.78
CA GLY A 378 -26.54 -4.40 7.82
C GLY A 378 -26.61 -5.91 8.08
N VAL A 379 -25.70 -6.68 7.49
CA VAL A 379 -25.52 -8.11 7.75
C VAL A 379 -24.93 -8.32 9.15
N ALA A 380 -23.91 -7.55 9.52
CA ALA A 380 -23.29 -7.59 10.83
C ALA A 380 -24.30 -7.35 11.96
N LYS A 381 -25.15 -6.33 11.84
CA LYS A 381 -26.22 -6.05 12.83
C LYS A 381 -27.18 -7.22 13.03
N LYS A 382 -27.37 -8.08 12.02
CA LYS A 382 -28.22 -9.27 12.12
C LYS A 382 -27.49 -10.48 12.69
N LYS A 383 -26.24 -10.72 12.26
CA LYS A 383 -25.48 -11.93 12.59
C LYS A 383 -24.60 -11.79 13.84
N MET A 384 -24.06 -10.60 14.10
CA MET A 384 -23.08 -10.28 15.15
C MET A 384 -23.30 -8.84 15.69
N PRO A 385 -24.45 -8.53 16.30
CA PRO A 385 -24.83 -7.15 16.68
C PRO A 385 -23.90 -6.48 17.70
N ASP A 386 -23.24 -7.26 18.56
CA ASP A 386 -22.39 -6.75 19.64
C ASP A 386 -20.90 -6.69 19.26
N SER A 387 -20.56 -7.01 18.01
CA SER A 387 -19.18 -7.03 17.52
C SER A 387 -18.69 -5.63 17.16
N GLU A 388 -17.52 -5.25 17.67
CA GLU A 388 -16.81 -4.02 17.26
C GLU A 388 -16.08 -4.17 15.92
N VAL A 389 -16.05 -5.37 15.35
CA VAL A 389 -15.33 -5.71 14.11
C VAL A 389 -16.28 -6.00 12.96
N ALA A 390 -17.36 -6.76 13.20
CA ALA A 390 -18.28 -7.16 12.14
C ALA A 390 -18.89 -5.93 11.44
N GLY A 391 -18.94 -5.97 10.12
CA GLY A 391 -19.40 -4.89 9.25
C GLY A 391 -18.44 -3.72 9.10
N GLN A 392 -17.30 -3.75 9.79
CA GLN A 392 -16.31 -2.69 9.82
C GLN A 392 -14.87 -3.22 9.68
N ALA A 393 -14.71 -4.51 9.35
CA ALA A 393 -13.40 -5.14 9.23
C ALA A 393 -12.61 -4.50 8.08
N ASN A 394 -11.30 -4.36 8.30
CA ASN A 394 -10.35 -3.88 7.30
C ASN A 394 -9.07 -4.72 7.26
N VAL A 395 -8.92 -5.71 8.13
CA VAL A 395 -7.91 -6.75 8.07
C VAL A 395 -8.63 -8.10 8.04
N PHE A 396 -8.33 -8.93 7.04
CA PHE A 396 -9.06 -10.17 6.76
C PHE A 396 -8.09 -11.33 6.81
N VAL A 397 -8.28 -12.21 7.79
CA VAL A 397 -7.46 -13.40 8.00
C VAL A 397 -8.16 -14.60 7.39
N PHE A 398 -7.68 -15.08 6.25
CA PHE A 398 -8.20 -16.25 5.54
C PHE A 398 -7.82 -17.55 6.26
N PRO A 399 -8.68 -18.59 6.19
CA PRO A 399 -8.47 -19.84 6.92
C PRO A 399 -7.33 -20.71 6.36
N ASP A 400 -6.99 -20.52 5.08
CA ASP A 400 -5.96 -21.27 4.36
C ASP A 400 -5.54 -20.52 3.08
N LEU A 401 -4.50 -21.04 2.43
CA LEU A 401 -3.91 -20.43 1.23
C LEU A 401 -4.82 -20.51 0.01
N GLU A 402 -5.67 -21.54 -0.12
CA GLU A 402 -6.60 -21.63 -1.24
C GLU A 402 -7.61 -20.48 -1.17
N ALA A 403 -8.24 -20.29 -0.01
CA ALA A 403 -9.17 -19.20 0.24
C ALA A 403 -8.49 -17.83 0.09
N GLY A 404 -7.31 -17.64 0.67
CA GLY A 404 -6.57 -16.38 0.59
C GLY A 404 -6.16 -16.02 -0.83
N ASN A 405 -5.49 -16.95 -1.53
CA ASN A 405 -4.96 -16.72 -2.87
C ASN A 405 -6.06 -16.48 -3.91
N ILE A 406 -7.14 -17.28 -3.86
CA ILE A 406 -8.31 -17.08 -4.73
C ILE A 406 -9.02 -15.79 -4.35
N GLY A 407 -9.16 -15.49 -3.06
CA GLY A 407 -9.85 -14.31 -2.53
C GLY A 407 -9.24 -13.00 -3.04
N TYR A 408 -7.95 -12.76 -2.81
CA TYR A 408 -7.33 -11.49 -3.22
C TYR A 408 -7.29 -11.34 -4.75
N LYS A 409 -7.04 -12.42 -5.50
CA LYS A 409 -7.04 -12.37 -6.98
C LYS A 409 -8.44 -12.11 -7.52
N THR A 410 -9.47 -12.70 -6.92
CA THR A 410 -10.86 -12.43 -7.30
C THR A 410 -11.21 -10.96 -7.07
N ALA A 411 -10.84 -10.41 -5.92
CA ALA A 411 -11.03 -9.00 -5.61
C ALA A 411 -10.25 -8.08 -6.56
N GLN A 412 -8.99 -8.42 -6.87
CA GLN A 412 -8.17 -7.68 -7.84
C GLN A 412 -8.80 -7.67 -9.24
N ARG A 413 -9.21 -8.85 -9.74
CA ARG A 413 -9.64 -9.03 -11.14
C ARG A 413 -11.07 -8.57 -11.39
N THR A 414 -11.95 -8.58 -10.39
CA THR A 414 -13.36 -8.23 -10.55
C THR A 414 -13.76 -6.94 -9.85
N GLY A 415 -13.02 -6.52 -8.82
CA GLY A 415 -13.34 -5.35 -7.99
C GLY A 415 -12.62 -4.06 -8.37
N SER A 416 -11.83 -4.05 -9.45
CA SER A 416 -10.92 -2.92 -9.79
C SER A 416 -10.02 -2.51 -8.62
N ALA A 417 -9.65 -3.49 -7.78
CA ALA A 417 -8.76 -3.28 -6.65
C ALA A 417 -7.31 -3.36 -7.13
N LEU A 418 -6.48 -2.41 -6.69
CA LEU A 418 -5.04 -2.59 -6.73
C LEU A 418 -4.66 -3.52 -5.57
N ALA A 419 -3.91 -4.58 -5.87
CA ALA A 419 -3.37 -5.49 -4.87
C ALA A 419 -1.86 -5.26 -4.79
N VAL A 420 -1.38 -4.85 -3.62
CA VAL A 420 0.04 -4.55 -3.40
C VAL A 420 0.62 -5.57 -2.42
N GLY A 421 1.62 -6.34 -2.87
CA GLY A 421 2.23 -7.43 -2.12
C GLY A 421 2.67 -8.60 -3.03
N PRO A 422 2.99 -9.77 -2.45
CA PRO A 422 2.82 -10.12 -1.04
C PRO A 422 3.82 -9.39 -0.13
N ILE A 423 3.34 -8.87 0.99
CA ILE A 423 4.16 -8.28 2.05
C ILE A 423 4.43 -9.37 3.08
N LEU A 424 5.66 -9.88 3.13
CA LEU A 424 6.08 -10.86 4.13
C LEU A 424 6.17 -10.20 5.51
N GLN A 425 5.73 -10.95 6.52
CA GLN A 425 5.63 -10.47 7.89
C GLN A 425 6.01 -11.56 8.90
N GLY A 426 6.50 -11.13 10.05
CA GLY A 426 7.00 -12.02 11.11
C GLY A 426 8.48 -12.39 10.98
N LEU A 427 9.25 -11.74 10.09
CA LEU A 427 10.72 -11.84 10.03
C LEU A 427 11.39 -10.76 10.89
N ASN A 428 12.57 -11.02 11.44
CA ASN A 428 13.34 -10.01 12.21
C ASN A 428 13.83 -8.83 11.36
N LYS A 429 13.99 -9.04 10.05
CA LYS A 429 14.37 -8.01 9.08
C LYS A 429 13.57 -8.21 7.79
N PRO A 430 13.18 -7.13 7.09
CA PRO A 430 12.27 -7.21 5.97
C PRO A 430 12.93 -7.86 4.74
N VAL A 431 12.30 -8.91 4.25
CA VAL A 431 12.62 -9.54 2.97
C VAL A 431 11.29 -9.81 2.29
N ASN A 432 11.12 -9.35 1.05
CA ASN A 432 9.89 -9.56 0.27
C ASN A 432 10.16 -10.31 -1.02
N ASP A 433 9.17 -11.10 -1.42
CA ASP A 433 9.16 -11.88 -2.65
C ASP A 433 8.25 -11.23 -3.69
N LEU A 434 8.73 -11.19 -4.92
CA LEU A 434 8.00 -10.77 -6.10
C LEU A 434 7.40 -12.00 -6.79
N SER A 435 6.26 -11.81 -7.43
CA SER A 435 5.80 -12.77 -8.43
C SER A 435 6.75 -12.74 -9.62
N ARG A 436 7.04 -13.91 -10.23
CA ARG A 436 7.74 -13.96 -11.53
C ARG A 436 7.03 -13.17 -12.63
N GLY A 437 5.72 -12.97 -12.50
CA GLY A 437 4.92 -12.11 -13.39
C GLY A 437 4.84 -10.65 -12.96
N ALA A 438 5.64 -10.22 -11.99
CA ALA A 438 5.65 -8.84 -11.50
C ALA A 438 5.97 -7.86 -12.63
N THR A 439 5.24 -6.76 -12.63
CA THR A 439 5.47 -5.61 -13.50
C THR A 439 6.43 -4.62 -12.85
N VAL A 440 6.96 -3.66 -13.61
CA VAL A 440 7.81 -2.59 -13.05
C VAL A 440 7.10 -1.84 -11.90
N PRO A 441 5.81 -1.44 -12.01
CA PRO A 441 5.07 -0.88 -10.88
C PRO A 441 5.00 -1.79 -9.65
N ASP A 442 4.84 -3.11 -9.82
CA ASP A 442 4.82 -4.05 -8.69
C ASP A 442 6.15 -4.05 -7.94
N ILE A 443 7.28 -3.98 -8.67
CA ILE A 443 8.63 -3.92 -8.10
C ILE A 443 8.82 -2.60 -7.33
N VAL A 444 8.49 -1.46 -7.96
CA VAL A 444 8.56 -0.14 -7.33
C VAL A 444 7.77 -0.11 -6.01
N ASN A 445 6.54 -0.64 -6.03
CA ASN A 445 5.69 -0.70 -4.84
C ASN A 445 6.26 -1.65 -3.77
N THR A 446 6.80 -2.81 -4.16
CA THR A 446 7.39 -3.77 -3.21
C THR A 446 8.64 -3.23 -2.55
N VAL A 447 9.48 -2.50 -3.29
CA VAL A 447 10.65 -1.81 -2.72
C VAL A 447 10.22 -0.74 -1.73
N ALA A 448 9.21 0.07 -2.08
CA ALA A 448 8.69 1.10 -1.18
C ALA A 448 8.09 0.50 0.11
N ILE A 449 7.36 -0.61 -0.01
CA ILE A 449 6.87 -1.38 1.15
C ILE A 449 8.01 -1.86 2.03
N THR A 450 9.03 -2.46 1.43
CA THR A 450 10.18 -3.03 2.15
C THR A 450 10.93 -1.92 2.90
N ALA A 451 11.06 -0.73 2.29
CA ALA A 451 11.65 0.44 2.94
C ALA A 451 10.84 0.91 4.15
N ILE A 452 9.51 0.94 4.06
CA ILE A 452 8.64 1.31 5.18
C ILE A 452 8.74 0.28 6.31
N GLN A 453 8.75 -1.02 5.99
CA GLN A 453 8.93 -2.08 6.98
C GLN A 453 10.29 -1.97 7.68
N ALA A 454 11.32 -1.53 6.97
CA ALA A 454 12.66 -1.35 7.52
C ALA A 454 12.76 -0.15 8.46
N GLY A 455 12.16 0.99 8.07
CA GLY A 455 12.15 2.23 8.87
C GLY A 455 11.15 2.23 10.04
N GLY A 456 10.24 1.25 10.11
CA GLY A 456 9.27 1.08 11.18
C GLY A 456 9.77 0.31 12.41
N ASN A 457 11.05 -0.06 12.44
CA ASN A 457 11.68 -0.81 13.53
C ASN A 457 12.33 0.09 14.60
#